data_AF-S9THC7-F1
#
_entry.id   AF-S9THC7-F1
#
_cell.length_a   1.000
_cell.length_b   1.000
_cell.length_c   1.000
_cell.angle_alpha   90.00
_cell.angle_beta   90.00
_cell.angle_gamma   90.00
#
_symmetry.space_group_name_H-M   'P 1'
#
loop_
_entity.id
_entity.type
_entity.pdbx_description
1 polymer ?
#
loop_
_entity_poly.entity_id
_entity_poly.type
_entity_poly.pdbx_seq_one_letter_code
_entity_poly.pdbx_strand_id
1 'polypeptide(L)'
;MYSEEETVELFRRRRLRIAQRLASFIDGAAADVRKAQPIIQDAVSTTLGPEVMTIVAEQYHTAARQHLHDNDVQRELDSFFTSKWASITAIGGMAAATATTAVHAWRGSADERDFQKLLLAVAAPDVQRVSLHACRLLLFDTSVSVGQRKRRAENLERLANLVMEEVTVEVRSRSHTLATAPSPKSL
;
A
#
# COMPACT_ATOMS: atom_id res chain seq x y z
N MET A 1 26.69 -3.53 -10.93
CA MET A 1 26.16 -2.57 -9.93
C MET A 1 25.70 -1.35 -10.69
N TYR A 2 24.48 -0.87 -10.43
CA TYR A 2 24.01 0.41 -10.98
C TYR A 2 24.72 1.58 -10.30
N SER A 3 24.98 2.65 -11.03
CA SER A 3 25.43 3.91 -10.44
C SER A 3 24.33 4.53 -9.57
N GLU A 4 24.69 5.41 -8.65
CA GLU A 4 23.72 6.12 -7.81
C GLU A 4 22.69 6.87 -8.67
N GLU A 5 23.14 7.52 -9.74
CA GLU A 5 22.28 8.24 -10.70
C GLU A 5 21.31 7.30 -11.41
N GLU A 6 21.77 6.11 -11.82
CA GLU A 6 20.93 5.08 -12.46
C GLU A 6 19.86 4.56 -11.50
N THR A 7 20.20 4.36 -10.22
CA THR A 7 19.20 3.92 -9.23
C THR A 7 18.13 5.00 -9.02
N VAL A 8 18.52 6.27 -8.88
CA VAL A 8 17.59 7.40 -8.73
C VAL A 8 16.65 7.50 -9.93
N GLU A 9 17.18 7.36 -11.14
CA GLU A 9 16.38 7.41 -12.37
C GLU A 9 15.38 6.24 -12.46
N LEU A 10 15.79 5.02 -12.10
CA LEU A 10 14.90 3.86 -12.04
C LEU A 10 13.75 4.08 -11.04
N PHE A 11 14.04 4.64 -9.87
CA PHE A 11 13.01 4.99 -8.88
C PHE A 11 12.03 6.04 -9.41
N ARG A 12 12.52 7.09 -10.08
CA ARG A 12 11.67 8.12 -10.70
C ARG A 12 10.74 7.52 -11.76
N ARG A 13 11.26 6.68 -12.65
CA ARG A 13 10.47 6.00 -13.68
C ARG A 13 9.42 5.07 -13.09
N ARG A 14 9.76 4.30 -12.06
CA ARG A 14 8.82 3.42 -11.35
C ARG A 14 7.67 4.23 -10.76
N ARG A 15 7.97 5.32 -10.06
CA ARG A 15 6.96 6.24 -9.50
C ARG A 15 6.05 6.83 -10.57
N LEU A 16 6.62 7.29 -11.68
CA LEU A 16 5.86 7.87 -12.79
C LEU A 16 4.91 6.84 -13.41
N ARG A 17 5.38 5.61 -13.64
CA ARG A 17 4.56 4.53 -14.19
C ARG A 17 3.37 4.20 -13.29
N ILE A 18 3.58 4.19 -11.97
CA ILE A 18 2.52 3.95 -10.99
C ILE A 18 1.53 5.11 -11.00
N ALA A 19 2.01 6.36 -11.03
CA ALA A 19 1.16 7.53 -11.13
C ALA A 19 0.32 7.51 -12.43
N GLN A 20 0.90 7.16 -13.58
CA GLN A 20 0.19 7.05 -14.85
C GLN A 20 -0.91 5.99 -14.81
N ARG A 21 -0.61 4.80 -14.25
CA ARG A 21 -1.62 3.75 -14.07
C ARG A 21 -2.73 4.22 -13.14
N LEU A 22 -2.38 4.82 -12.01
CA LEU A 22 -3.35 5.35 -11.06
C LEU A 22 -4.24 6.44 -11.69
N ALA A 23 -3.67 7.34 -12.50
CA ALA A 23 -4.40 8.37 -13.23
C ALA A 23 -5.54 7.79 -14.08
N SER A 24 -5.32 6.64 -14.73
CA SER A 24 -6.35 6.01 -15.56
C SER A 24 -7.63 5.59 -14.79
N PHE A 25 -7.54 5.44 -13.47
CA PHE A 25 -8.68 5.10 -12.62
C PHE A 25 -9.33 6.31 -11.95
N ILE A 26 -8.56 7.38 -11.70
CA ILE A 26 -9.01 8.51 -10.88
C ILE A 26 -9.17 9.83 -11.65
N ASP A 27 -8.69 9.91 -12.89
CA ASP A 27 -8.68 11.13 -13.71
C ASP A 27 -9.49 10.98 -15.02
N GLY A 28 -10.15 12.06 -15.42
CA GLY A 28 -10.95 12.15 -16.65
C GLY A 28 -12.47 11.95 -16.47
N ALA A 29 -13.24 12.25 -17.53
CA ALA A 29 -14.70 12.14 -17.52
C ALA A 29 -15.22 10.69 -17.50
N ALA A 30 -14.38 9.72 -17.87
CA ALA A 30 -14.65 8.29 -17.85
C ALA A 30 -13.94 7.57 -16.68
N ALA A 31 -13.41 8.33 -15.70
CA ALA A 31 -12.82 7.80 -14.48
C ALA A 31 -13.86 6.94 -13.76
N ASP A 32 -13.56 5.66 -13.69
CA ASP A 32 -14.39 4.69 -12.99
C ASP A 32 -13.49 3.83 -12.13
N VAL A 33 -13.52 4.11 -10.84
CA VAL A 33 -12.79 3.41 -9.80
C VAL A 33 -13.08 1.90 -9.85
N ARG A 34 -14.28 1.49 -10.29
CA ARG A 34 -14.64 0.07 -10.40
C ARG A 34 -13.85 -0.67 -11.47
N LYS A 35 -13.30 0.03 -12.47
CA LYS A 35 -12.39 -0.61 -13.46
C LYS A 35 -11.10 -1.10 -12.83
N ALA A 36 -10.72 -0.59 -11.65
CA ALA A 36 -9.58 -1.10 -10.90
C ALA A 36 -9.90 -2.41 -10.16
N GLN A 37 -11.19 -2.74 -9.95
CA GLN A 37 -11.61 -3.86 -9.11
C GLN A 37 -10.97 -5.21 -9.49
N PRO A 38 -10.92 -5.64 -10.77
CA PRO A 38 -10.31 -6.92 -11.12
C PRO A 38 -8.81 -6.97 -10.78
N ILE A 39 -8.10 -5.85 -10.95
CA ILE A 39 -6.67 -5.74 -10.65
C ILE A 39 -6.44 -5.73 -9.13
N ILE A 40 -7.35 -5.10 -8.38
CA ILE A 40 -7.32 -5.11 -6.91
C ILE A 40 -7.55 -6.53 -6.40
N GLN A 41 -8.56 -7.23 -6.91
CA GLN A 41 -8.86 -8.62 -6.55
C GLN A 41 -7.67 -9.54 -6.82
N ASP A 42 -7.05 -9.43 -7.99
CA ASP A 42 -5.84 -10.18 -8.33
C ASP A 42 -4.71 -9.89 -7.33
N ALA A 43 -4.42 -8.61 -7.06
CA ALA A 43 -3.37 -8.23 -6.13
C ALA A 43 -3.63 -8.71 -4.69
N VAL A 44 -4.86 -8.58 -4.21
CA VAL A 44 -5.28 -9.00 -2.86
C VAL A 44 -5.27 -10.52 -2.72
N SER A 45 -5.53 -11.28 -3.78
CA SER A 45 -5.53 -12.76 -3.74
C SER A 45 -4.14 -13.36 -3.50
N THR A 46 -3.06 -12.60 -3.71
CA THR A 46 -1.69 -13.07 -3.47
C THR A 46 -1.40 -13.31 -1.98
N THR A 47 -0.38 -14.10 -1.66
CA THR A 47 -0.08 -14.51 -0.27
C THR A 47 0.03 -13.32 0.70
N LEU A 48 0.81 -12.30 0.34
CA LEU A 48 0.98 -11.05 1.10
C LEU A 48 0.07 -9.91 0.60
N GLY A 49 -0.85 -10.22 -0.32
CA GLY A 49 -1.73 -9.28 -0.99
C GLY A 49 -2.54 -8.42 -0.02
N PRO A 50 -3.25 -9.02 0.96
CA PRO A 50 -4.07 -8.26 1.88
C PRO A 50 -3.27 -7.21 2.68
N GLU A 51 -2.11 -7.60 3.20
CA GLU A 51 -1.25 -6.73 4.00
C GLU A 51 -0.64 -5.59 3.17
N VAL A 52 -0.11 -5.91 1.98
CA VAL A 52 0.46 -4.91 1.06
C VAL A 52 -0.61 -3.93 0.58
N MET A 53 -1.80 -4.43 0.22
CA MET A 53 -2.89 -3.60 -0.30
C MET A 53 -3.52 -2.74 0.79
N THR A 54 -3.52 -3.18 2.05
CA THR A 54 -3.88 -2.34 3.20
C THR A 54 -2.95 -1.11 3.29
N ILE A 55 -1.64 -1.32 3.21
CA ILE A 55 -0.65 -0.21 3.23
C ILE A 55 -0.92 0.76 2.07
N VAL A 56 -1.19 0.24 0.86
CA VAL A 56 -1.53 1.06 -0.31
C VAL A 56 -2.78 1.90 -0.06
N ALA A 57 -3.86 1.29 0.46
CA ALA A 57 -5.12 1.97 0.76
C ALA A 57 -4.94 3.09 1.80
N GLU A 58 -4.15 2.85 2.85
CA GLU A 58 -3.82 3.86 3.86
C GLU A 58 -3.10 5.07 3.23
N GLN A 59 -2.19 4.84 2.29
CA GLN A 59 -1.51 5.93 1.59
C GLN A 59 -2.44 6.70 0.66
N TYR A 60 -3.37 6.00 0.00
CA TYR A 60 -4.39 6.63 -0.84
C TYR A 60 -5.31 7.52 0.01
N HIS A 61 -5.82 7.02 1.13
CA HIS A 61 -6.60 7.81 2.08
C HIS A 61 -5.83 9.02 2.59
N THR A 62 -4.56 8.82 2.95
CA THR A 62 -3.76 9.92 3.49
C THR A 62 -3.48 11.00 2.46
N ALA A 63 -3.17 10.61 1.22
CA ALA A 63 -2.99 11.57 0.13
C ALA A 63 -4.30 12.30 -0.22
N ALA A 64 -5.43 11.59 -0.24
CA ALA A 64 -6.75 12.19 -0.47
C ALA A 64 -7.10 13.20 0.63
N ARG A 65 -6.96 12.82 1.91
CA ARG A 65 -7.19 13.70 3.07
C ARG A 65 -6.36 14.98 3.01
N GLN A 66 -5.07 14.86 2.71
CA GLN A 66 -4.16 16.02 2.55
C GLN A 66 -4.62 17.02 1.48
N HIS A 67 -5.45 16.60 0.53
CA HIS A 67 -5.94 17.42 -0.58
C HIS A 67 -7.42 17.84 -0.45
N LEU A 68 -8.20 17.12 0.36
CA LEU A 68 -9.62 17.42 0.61
C LEU A 68 -9.84 18.32 1.82
N HIS A 69 -8.89 18.36 2.77
CA HIS A 69 -8.96 19.27 3.91
C HIS A 69 -8.39 20.64 3.56
N ASP A 70 -9.20 21.69 3.75
CA ASP A 70 -8.78 23.10 3.64
C ASP A 70 -7.95 23.57 4.87
N ASN A 71 -7.69 22.70 5.84
CA ASN A 71 -6.99 23.04 7.08
C ASN A 71 -5.49 22.70 7.00
N ASP A 72 -4.65 23.73 6.88
CA ASP A 72 -3.18 23.60 6.80
C ASP A 72 -2.57 22.84 7.99
N VAL A 73 -3.16 22.94 9.20
CA VAL A 73 -2.66 22.27 10.41
C VAL A 73 -2.85 20.76 10.34
N GLN A 74 -4.00 20.30 9.84
CA GLN A 74 -4.26 18.86 9.65
C GLN A 74 -3.39 18.28 8.55
N ARG A 75 -3.17 19.05 7.47
CA ARG A 75 -2.26 18.66 6.38
C ARG A 75 -0.82 18.52 6.86
N GLU A 76 -0.37 19.42 7.74
CA GLU A 76 0.98 19.38 8.31
C GLU A 76 1.14 18.24 9.31
N LEU A 77 0.14 18.00 10.17
CA LEU A 77 0.11 16.82 11.04
C LEU A 77 0.15 15.51 10.25
N ASP A 78 -0.68 15.36 9.21
CA ASP A 78 -0.65 14.17 8.34
C ASP A 78 0.71 14.02 7.65
N SER A 79 1.38 15.11 7.27
CA SER A 79 2.73 15.09 6.67
C SER A 79 3.81 14.66 7.68
N PHE A 80 3.74 15.14 8.92
CA PHE A 80 4.66 14.77 10.00
C PHE A 80 4.46 13.31 10.44
N PHE A 81 3.21 12.86 10.59
CA PHE A 81 2.90 11.47 10.92
C PHE A 81 3.32 10.51 9.81
N THR A 82 3.07 10.85 8.53
CA THR A 82 3.47 9.97 7.41
C THR A 82 4.97 9.88 7.17
N SER A 83 5.78 10.85 7.60
CA SER A 83 7.22 10.84 7.35
C SER A 83 8.03 10.29 8.53
N LYS A 84 7.77 10.77 9.76
CA LYS A 84 8.53 10.39 10.94
C LYS A 84 7.99 9.14 11.62
N TRP A 85 6.66 9.01 11.74
CA TRP A 85 6.06 7.84 12.37
C TRP A 85 6.25 6.60 11.51
N ALA A 86 6.05 6.72 10.20
CA ALA A 86 6.32 5.65 9.24
C ALA A 86 7.78 5.16 9.28
N SER A 87 8.74 6.07 9.48
CA SER A 87 10.15 5.69 9.59
C SER A 87 10.45 4.92 10.89
N ILE A 88 9.83 5.33 12.01
CA ILE A 88 9.99 4.66 13.31
C ILE A 88 9.30 3.29 13.31
N THR A 89 8.08 3.19 12.79
CA THR A 89 7.35 1.92 12.70
C THR A 89 8.00 0.96 11.71
N ALA A 90 8.57 1.45 10.61
CA ALA A 90 9.34 0.64 9.67
C ALA A 90 10.58 0.01 10.32
N ILE A 91 11.38 0.81 11.02
CA ILE A 91 12.59 0.32 11.70
C ILE A 91 12.22 -0.65 12.83
N GLY A 92 11.23 -0.29 13.65
CA GLY A 92 10.75 -1.13 14.74
C GLY A 92 10.16 -2.46 14.25
N GLY A 93 9.32 -2.42 13.22
CA GLY A 93 8.71 -3.60 12.61
C GLY A 93 9.74 -4.52 11.94
N MET A 94 10.72 -3.94 11.24
CA MET A 94 11.81 -4.71 10.63
C MET A 94 12.72 -5.34 11.68
N ALA A 95 13.10 -4.59 12.72
CA ALA A 95 13.90 -5.12 13.83
C ALA A 95 13.17 -6.24 14.57
N ALA A 96 11.88 -6.06 14.85
CA ALA A 96 11.05 -7.08 15.49
C ALA A 96 10.92 -8.34 14.61
N ALA A 97 10.56 -8.18 13.34
CA ALA A 97 10.43 -9.30 12.40
C ALA A 97 11.76 -10.06 12.26
N THR A 98 12.88 -9.35 12.07
CA THR A 98 14.21 -9.95 11.98
C THR A 98 14.59 -10.70 13.25
N ALA A 99 14.35 -10.10 14.43
CA ALA A 99 14.62 -10.74 15.70
C ALA A 99 13.78 -12.01 15.90
N THR A 100 12.48 -11.96 15.59
CA THR A 100 11.62 -13.16 15.67
C THR A 100 12.07 -14.25 14.71
N THR A 101 12.30 -13.91 13.43
CA THR A 101 12.74 -14.89 12.43
C THR A 101 14.10 -15.49 12.80
N ALA A 102 15.04 -14.68 13.31
CA ALA A 102 16.34 -15.18 13.78
C ALA A 102 16.22 -16.13 14.98
N VAL A 103 15.35 -15.81 15.95
CA VAL A 103 15.09 -16.67 17.12
C VAL A 103 14.44 -17.99 16.70
N HIS A 104 13.45 -17.95 15.81
CA HIS A 104 12.81 -19.15 15.28
C HIS A 104 13.77 -19.99 14.44
N ALA A 105 14.59 -19.36 13.59
CA ALA A 105 15.62 -20.05 12.80
C ALA A 105 16.67 -20.72 13.69
N TRP A 106 17.14 -20.03 14.73
CA TRP A 106 18.08 -20.59 15.70
C TRP A 106 17.50 -21.78 16.48
N ARG A 107 16.20 -21.75 16.77
CA ARG A 107 15.47 -22.86 17.40
C ARG A 107 15.07 -23.97 16.42
N GLY A 108 15.42 -23.85 15.14
CA GLY A 108 15.02 -24.80 14.10
C GLY A 108 13.51 -24.83 13.83
N SER A 109 12.78 -23.77 14.20
CA SER A 109 11.32 -23.69 14.11
C SER A 109 10.82 -22.52 13.23
N ALA A 110 11.69 -21.96 12.38
CA ALA A 110 11.28 -20.96 11.39
C ALA A 110 10.33 -21.60 10.38
N ASP A 111 9.12 -21.04 10.31
CA ASP A 111 8.11 -21.45 9.34
C ASP A 111 7.98 -20.43 8.19
N GLU A 112 7.20 -20.78 7.17
CA GLU A 112 6.97 -19.91 6.01
C GLU A 112 6.38 -18.55 6.41
N ARG A 113 5.59 -18.50 7.48
CA ARG A 113 4.97 -17.27 8.00
C ARG A 113 6.00 -16.31 8.56
N ASP A 114 7.04 -16.80 9.20
CA ASP A 114 8.13 -15.96 9.71
C ASP A 114 8.93 -15.31 8.59
N PHE A 115 9.13 -16.01 7.47
CA PHE A 115 9.74 -15.43 6.26
C PHE A 115 8.82 -14.42 5.58
N GLN A 116 7.52 -14.70 5.51
CA GLN A 116 6.51 -13.78 4.98
C GLN A 116 6.46 -12.45 5.77
N LYS A 117 6.50 -12.52 7.11
CA LYS A 117 6.57 -11.32 7.97
C LYS A 117 7.85 -10.51 7.74
N LEU A 118 8.98 -11.19 7.59
CA LEU A 118 10.25 -10.53 7.29
C LEU A 118 10.20 -9.82 5.94
N LEU A 119 9.70 -10.50 4.90
CA LEU A 119 9.54 -9.92 3.56
C LEU A 119 8.62 -8.70 3.58
N LEU A 120 7.49 -8.79 4.27
CA LEU A 120 6.57 -7.66 4.42
C LEU A 120 7.24 -6.49 5.15
N ALA A 121 7.96 -6.75 6.23
CA ALA A 121 8.65 -5.70 6.99
C ALA A 121 9.73 -4.99 6.18
N VAL A 122 10.40 -5.70 5.27
CA VAL A 122 11.39 -5.14 4.34
C VAL A 122 10.72 -4.36 3.20
N ALA A 123 9.60 -4.85 2.65
CA ALA A 123 8.95 -4.26 1.50
C ALA A 123 8.00 -3.09 1.84
N ALA A 124 7.34 -3.13 3.00
CA ALA A 124 6.33 -2.16 3.41
C ALA A 124 6.80 -0.69 3.31
N PRO A 125 8.03 -0.31 3.72
CA PRO A 125 8.48 1.08 3.64
C PRO A 125 8.66 1.58 2.21
N ASP A 126 8.99 0.69 1.25
CA ASP A 126 9.08 1.04 -0.17
C ASP A 126 7.69 1.20 -0.77
N VAL A 127 6.79 0.25 -0.50
CA VAL A 127 5.38 0.32 -0.94
C VAL A 127 4.71 1.59 -0.46
N GLN A 128 4.87 1.93 0.82
CA GLN A 128 4.34 3.15 1.41
C GLN A 128 4.86 4.40 0.69
N ARG A 129 6.19 4.55 0.57
CA ARG A 129 6.81 5.71 -0.06
C ARG A 129 6.40 5.86 -1.52
N VAL A 130 6.45 4.78 -2.29
CA VAL A 130 6.13 4.79 -3.72
C VAL A 130 4.66 5.12 -3.94
N SER A 131 3.75 4.52 -3.18
CA SER A 131 2.31 4.76 -3.30
C SER A 131 1.95 6.20 -2.96
N LEU A 132 2.41 6.70 -1.80
CA LEU A 132 2.16 8.07 -1.37
C LEU A 132 2.71 9.09 -2.37
N HIS A 133 3.93 8.87 -2.87
CA HIS A 133 4.52 9.76 -3.86
C HIS A 133 3.79 9.74 -5.20
N ALA A 134 3.30 8.59 -5.65
CA ALA A 134 2.52 8.50 -6.87
C ALA A 134 1.19 9.29 -6.74
N CYS A 135 0.50 9.16 -5.61
CA CYS A 135 -0.70 9.95 -5.33
C CYS A 135 -0.40 11.45 -5.31
N ARG A 136 0.68 11.86 -4.62
CA ARG A 136 1.09 13.27 -4.56
C ARG A 136 1.41 13.83 -5.95
N LEU A 137 2.05 13.07 -6.84
CA LEU A 137 2.28 13.52 -8.21
C LEU A 137 0.97 13.86 -8.95
N LEU A 138 -0.09 13.08 -8.72
CA LEU A 138 -1.39 13.31 -9.37
C LEU A 138 -2.19 14.44 -8.72
N LEU A 139 -2.08 14.60 -7.40
CA LEU A 139 -2.82 15.57 -6.62
C LEU A 139 -2.15 16.95 -6.58
N PHE A 140 -0.83 17.06 -6.77
CA PHE A 140 -0.13 18.35 -6.84
C PHE A 140 0.17 18.81 -8.27
N ASP A 141 -0.40 18.12 -9.26
CA ASP A 141 -0.32 18.50 -10.67
C ASP A 141 -0.98 19.88 -10.89
N THR A 142 -0.14 20.89 -11.11
CA THR A 142 -0.58 22.28 -11.33
C THR A 142 -1.06 22.51 -12.77
N SER A 143 -0.83 21.57 -13.68
CA SER A 143 -1.29 21.68 -15.08
C SER A 143 -2.81 21.50 -15.22
N VAL A 144 -3.48 20.97 -14.20
CA VAL A 144 -4.94 20.77 -14.17
C VAL A 144 -5.67 21.76 -13.27
N SER A 145 -6.98 21.92 -13.49
CA SER A 145 -7.81 22.82 -12.68
C SER A 145 -7.93 22.35 -11.22
N VAL A 146 -8.17 23.28 -10.28
CA VAL A 146 -8.42 22.99 -8.86
C VAL A 146 -9.57 21.98 -8.70
N GLY A 147 -10.67 22.18 -9.43
CA GLY A 147 -11.83 21.28 -9.39
C GLY A 147 -11.52 19.87 -9.92
N GLN A 148 -10.60 19.74 -10.89
CA GLN A 148 -10.12 18.44 -11.33
C GLN A 148 -9.25 17.75 -10.28
N ARG A 149 -8.36 18.48 -9.60
CA ARG A 149 -7.58 17.90 -8.49
C ARG A 149 -8.44 17.45 -7.32
N LYS A 150 -9.47 18.23 -6.97
CA LYS A 150 -10.47 17.84 -5.96
C LYS A 150 -11.17 16.53 -6.35
N ARG A 151 -11.64 16.42 -7.60
CA ARG A 151 -12.23 15.17 -8.11
C ARG A 151 -11.26 13.99 -8.10
N ARG A 152 -9.98 14.21 -8.44
CA ARG A 152 -8.94 13.18 -8.33
C ARG A 152 -8.80 12.70 -6.88
N ALA A 153 -8.86 13.60 -5.90
CA ALA A 153 -8.78 13.24 -4.48
C ALA A 153 -10.02 12.45 -4.00
N GLU A 154 -11.22 12.86 -4.39
CA GLU A 154 -12.47 12.13 -4.10
C GLU A 154 -12.46 10.72 -4.72
N ASN A 155 -12.00 10.59 -5.97
CA ASN A 155 -11.87 9.30 -6.64
C ASN A 155 -10.78 8.42 -6.00
N LEU A 156 -9.69 9.03 -5.53
CA LEU A 156 -8.63 8.33 -4.81
C LEU A 156 -9.13 7.78 -3.46
N GLU A 157 -9.96 8.53 -2.75
CA GLU A 157 -10.61 8.07 -1.52
C GLU A 157 -11.56 6.90 -1.80
N ARG A 158 -12.37 6.98 -2.85
CA ARG A 158 -13.23 5.86 -3.29
C ARG A 158 -12.42 4.62 -3.65
N LEU A 159 -11.29 4.80 -4.33
CA LEU A 159 -10.39 3.70 -4.68
C LEU A 159 -9.78 3.06 -3.43
N ALA A 160 -9.39 3.86 -2.44
CA ALA A 160 -8.89 3.36 -1.16
C ALA A 160 -9.94 2.51 -0.43
N ASN A 161 -11.19 2.98 -0.38
CA ASN A 161 -12.30 2.23 0.20
C ASN A 161 -12.55 0.90 -0.53
N LEU A 162 -12.52 0.91 -1.87
CA LEU A 162 -12.67 -0.31 -2.68
C LEU A 162 -11.56 -1.33 -2.37
N VAL A 163 -10.31 -0.86 -2.22
CA VAL A 163 -9.20 -1.74 -1.82
C VAL A 163 -9.47 -2.38 -0.45
N MET A 164 -9.90 -1.59 0.54
CA MET A 164 -10.19 -2.11 1.89
C MET A 164 -11.36 -3.09 1.92
N GLU A 165 -12.38 -2.87 1.08
CA GLU A 165 -13.49 -3.79 0.91
C GLU A 165 -13.01 -5.15 0.38
N GLU A 166 -12.24 -5.15 -0.70
CA GLU A 166 -11.70 -6.39 -1.29
C GLU A 166 -10.74 -7.11 -0.33
N VAL A 167 -9.89 -6.38 0.40
CA VAL A 167 -9.06 -6.94 1.47
C VAL A 167 -9.91 -7.64 2.53
N THR A 168 -11.00 -7.00 2.96
CA THR A 168 -11.90 -7.57 3.98
C THR A 168 -12.58 -8.84 3.48
N VAL A 169 -13.01 -8.86 2.21
CA VAL A 169 -13.60 -10.02 1.55
C VAL A 169 -12.60 -11.19 1.51
N GLU A 170 -11.37 -10.94 1.09
CA GLU A 170 -10.34 -11.97 0.98
C GLU A 170 -9.92 -12.53 2.36
N VAL A 171 -9.70 -11.67 3.35
CA VAL A 171 -9.35 -12.12 4.71
C VAL A 171 -10.46 -12.99 5.30
N ARG A 172 -11.73 -12.63 5.05
CA ARG A 172 -12.88 -13.44 5.46
C ARG A 172 -12.92 -14.78 4.71
N SER A 173 -12.68 -14.77 3.40
CA SER A 173 -12.60 -15.97 2.56
C SER A 173 -11.58 -16.97 3.11
N ARG A 174 -10.34 -16.52 3.34
CA ARG A 174 -9.26 -17.35 3.90
C ARG A 174 -9.59 -17.92 5.28
N SER A 175 -10.21 -17.10 6.13
CA SER A 175 -10.63 -17.53 7.47
C SER A 175 -11.68 -18.65 7.41
N HIS A 176 -12.60 -18.58 6.44
CA HIS A 176 -13.60 -19.62 6.23
C HIS A 176 -13.00 -20.92 5.69
N THR A 177 -12.04 -20.85 4.77
CA THR A 177 -11.32 -22.02 4.26
C THR A 177 -10.53 -22.73 5.36
N LEU A 178 -9.87 -21.97 6.25
CA LEU A 178 -9.15 -22.53 7.39
C LEU A 178 -10.08 -23.21 8.41
N ALA A 179 -11.28 -22.69 8.61
CA ALA A 179 -12.26 -23.25 9.53
C ALA A 179 -12.95 -24.52 9.01
N THR A 180 -12.98 -24.72 7.69
CA THR A 180 -13.64 -25.87 7.03
C THR A 180 -12.65 -26.97 6.60
N ALA A 181 -11.34 -26.76 6.80
CA ALA A 181 -10.33 -27.76 6.47
C ALA A 181 -10.47 -29.01 7.36
N PRO A 182 -10.55 -30.23 6.79
CA PRO A 182 -10.64 -31.47 7.56
C PRO A 182 -9.37 -31.66 8.40
N SER A 183 -9.54 -32.08 9.65
CA SER A 183 -8.43 -32.36 10.57
C SER A 183 -7.46 -33.38 9.94
N PRO A 184 -6.14 -33.13 9.97
CA PRO A 184 -5.18 -34.07 9.42
C PRO A 184 -5.31 -35.40 10.18
N LYS A 185 -5.62 -36.47 9.44
CA LYS A 185 -5.60 -37.82 9.99
C LYS A 185 -4.18 -38.10 10.48
N SER A 186 -4.03 -38.27 11.78
CA SER A 186 -2.80 -38.76 12.40
C SER A 186 -2.43 -40.10 11.75
N LEU A 187 -1.30 -40.13 11.05
CA LEU A 187 -0.63 -41.36 10.62
C LEU A 187 0.24 -41.90 11.76
#